data_AF-A0A1W1C5P7-F1
#
_entry.id   AF-A0A1W1C5P7-F1
#
_cell.length_a   1.000
_cell.length_b   1.000
_cell.length_c   1.000
_cell.angle_alpha   90.00
_cell.angle_beta   90.00
_cell.angle_gamma   90.00
#
_symmetry.space_group_name_H-M   'P 1'
#
loop_
_entity.id
_entity.type
_entity.pdbx_description
1 polymer ?
#
loop_
_entity_poly.entity_id
_entity_poly.type
_entity_poly.pdbx_seq_one_letter_code
_entity_poly.pdbx_strand_id
1 'polypeptide(L)'
;MANSDNNRRKFMATTLQSVGLTALGGLLWSGYSDEVKASPLVLRPPGAIKEDDFLHACIKCGLCAEACQNRETNINRETGLAKAGTLKMAKGGDHKLIGTPFFIPTEVPCFMCEDIPCVPVCPSGALDQLSVSNEAGELDINRARMGLAVVHKESCIAFWGIQCDACYRACPLLGEALIIKMHRNERTGKHTYMLPIVHDDVCTGCGLCEQACVTEKPAIFVLPNDVAKGRAGDHYIKGWDKEDDKRVKNAEAEETVTELSKKGNAEDYLNRGDLY
;
A
#
# COMPACT_ATOMS: atom_id res chain seq x y z
N MET A 1 -71.00 -2.26 11.80
CA MET A 1 -69.82 -3.06 12.20
C MET A 1 -68.89 -3.45 11.03
N ALA A 2 -68.95 -2.82 9.85
CA ALA A 2 -68.17 -3.27 8.67
C ALA A 2 -66.77 -2.61 8.49
N ASN A 3 -66.35 -1.72 9.41
CA ASN A 3 -65.15 -0.87 9.18
C ASN A 3 -63.85 -1.41 9.86
N SER A 4 -63.95 -2.41 10.74
CA SER A 4 -62.80 -2.93 11.52
C SER A 4 -61.94 -3.89 10.71
N ASP A 5 -62.54 -4.81 9.94
CA ASP A 5 -61.79 -5.85 9.21
C ASP A 5 -61.01 -5.29 8.02
N ASN A 6 -61.52 -4.22 7.40
CA ASN A 6 -60.86 -3.56 6.29
C ASN A 6 -59.60 -2.80 6.76
N ASN A 7 -59.63 -2.21 7.96
CA ASN A 7 -58.46 -1.56 8.57
C ASN A 7 -57.38 -2.55 8.98
N ARG A 8 -57.74 -3.74 9.48
CA ARG A 8 -56.76 -4.80 9.84
C ARG A 8 -56.05 -5.37 8.62
N ARG A 9 -56.78 -5.63 7.53
CA ARG A 9 -56.18 -6.10 6.26
C ARG A 9 -55.25 -5.06 5.65
N LYS A 10 -55.66 -3.78 5.67
CA LYS A 10 -54.85 -2.67 5.17
C LYS A 10 -53.57 -2.52 6.00
N PHE A 11 -53.67 -2.59 7.33
CA PHE A 11 -52.51 -2.58 8.22
C PHE A 11 -51.52 -3.72 7.95
N MET A 12 -52.01 -4.97 7.80
CA MET A 12 -51.16 -6.12 7.46
C MET A 12 -50.49 -5.97 6.09
N ALA A 13 -51.23 -5.52 5.08
CA ALA A 13 -50.68 -5.30 3.74
C ALA A 13 -49.60 -4.20 3.72
N THR A 14 -49.85 -3.08 4.41
CA THR A 14 -48.87 -1.98 4.51
C THR A 14 -47.63 -2.40 5.31
N THR A 15 -47.78 -3.22 6.34
CA THR A 15 -46.64 -3.76 7.12
C THR A 15 -45.80 -4.72 6.28
N LEU A 16 -46.42 -5.59 5.48
CA LEU A 16 -45.68 -6.50 4.60
C LEU A 16 -44.94 -5.73 3.50
N GLN A 17 -45.55 -4.67 2.96
CA GLN A 17 -44.92 -3.78 1.99
C GLN A 17 -43.74 -3.01 2.60
N SER A 18 -43.88 -2.48 3.82
CA SER A 18 -42.78 -1.76 4.47
C SER A 18 -41.62 -2.69 4.79
N VAL A 19 -41.89 -3.89 5.34
CA VAL A 19 -40.85 -4.90 5.60
C VAL A 19 -40.17 -5.31 4.29
N GLY A 20 -40.92 -5.53 3.21
CA GLY A 20 -40.37 -5.84 1.90
C GLY A 20 -39.46 -4.74 1.36
N LEU A 21 -39.88 -3.47 1.46
CA LEU A 21 -39.09 -2.32 1.03
C LEU A 21 -37.84 -2.12 1.90
N THR A 22 -37.94 -2.29 3.22
CA THR A 22 -36.79 -2.21 4.13
C THR A 22 -35.82 -3.37 3.89
N ALA A 23 -36.30 -4.58 3.61
CA ALA A 23 -35.45 -5.71 3.29
C ALA A 23 -34.71 -5.52 1.96
N LEU A 24 -35.40 -5.06 0.91
CA LEU A 24 -34.77 -4.74 -0.38
C LEU A 24 -33.78 -3.58 -0.23
N GLY A 25 -34.15 -2.52 0.48
CA GLY A 25 -33.26 -1.40 0.77
C GLY A 25 -32.03 -1.84 1.57
N GLY A 26 -32.20 -2.71 2.56
CA GLY A 26 -31.12 -3.27 3.36
C GLY A 26 -30.17 -4.15 2.55
N LEU A 27 -30.69 -4.98 1.63
CA LEU A 27 -29.87 -5.80 0.74
C LEU A 27 -29.08 -4.95 -0.26
N LEU A 28 -29.72 -3.94 -0.86
CA LEU A 28 -29.06 -3.01 -1.78
C LEU A 28 -27.97 -2.20 -1.06
N TRP A 29 -28.29 -1.69 0.13
CA TRP A 29 -27.31 -0.95 0.95
C TRP A 29 -26.16 -1.84 1.41
N SER A 30 -26.44 -3.08 1.83
CA SER A 30 -25.42 -4.04 2.23
C SER A 30 -24.45 -4.30 1.09
N GLY A 31 -24.95 -4.57 -0.13
CA GLY A 31 -24.10 -4.80 -1.31
C GLY A 31 -23.24 -3.58 -1.66
N TYR A 32 -23.79 -2.37 -1.52
CA TYR A 32 -23.04 -1.14 -1.75
C TYR A 32 -22.01 -0.86 -0.65
N SER A 33 -22.32 -1.16 0.61
CA SER A 33 -21.47 -0.85 1.77
C SER A 33 -20.13 -1.58 1.76
N ASP A 34 -20.06 -2.75 1.14
CA ASP A 34 -18.80 -3.50 0.99
C ASP A 34 -17.87 -2.88 -0.07
N GLU A 35 -18.41 -2.21 -1.09
CA GLU A 35 -17.60 -1.45 -2.07
C GLU A 35 -17.08 -0.12 -1.50
N VAL A 36 -17.69 0.39 -0.42
CA VAL A 36 -17.30 1.66 0.23
C VAL A 36 -16.07 1.48 1.13
N LYS A 37 -15.72 0.25 1.50
CA LYS A 37 -14.56 0.00 2.36
C LYS A 37 -13.25 0.21 1.60
N ALA A 38 -12.28 0.81 2.29
CA ALA A 38 -10.91 0.93 1.80
C ALA A 38 -10.36 -0.46 1.46
N SER A 39 -9.75 -0.59 0.27
CA SER A 39 -9.09 -1.82 -0.13
C SER A 39 -7.62 -1.72 0.29
N PRO A 40 -7.13 -2.59 1.18
CA PRO A 40 -5.84 -2.41 1.83
C PRO A 40 -4.64 -2.55 0.86
N LEU A 41 -4.86 -3.04 -0.35
CA LEU A 41 -3.82 -3.32 -1.35
C LEU A 41 -3.82 -2.32 -2.52
N VAL A 42 -4.46 -1.16 -2.36
CA VAL A 42 -4.55 -0.15 -3.42
C VAL A 42 -3.32 0.73 -3.45
N LEU A 43 -2.69 0.84 -4.62
CA LEU A 43 -1.61 1.78 -4.87
C LEU A 43 -2.18 3.10 -5.39
N ARG A 44 -1.82 4.19 -4.70
CA ARG A 44 -2.27 5.55 -5.01
C ARG A 44 -1.23 6.32 -5.81
N PRO A 45 -1.63 7.37 -6.56
CA PRO A 45 -0.69 8.21 -7.31
C PRO A 45 0.41 8.83 -6.43
N PRO A 46 1.49 9.37 -7.03
CA PRO A 46 2.48 10.16 -6.32
C PRO A 46 1.82 11.26 -5.48
N GLY A 47 2.37 11.52 -4.30
CA GLY A 47 1.90 12.57 -3.39
C GLY A 47 0.57 12.31 -2.70
N ALA A 48 -0.01 11.11 -2.81
CA ALA A 48 -1.19 10.77 -2.02
C ALA A 48 -0.89 10.86 -0.52
N ILE A 49 -1.77 11.56 0.19
CA ILE A 49 -1.79 11.56 1.67
C ILE A 49 -2.19 10.16 2.18
N LYS A 50 -2.18 9.97 3.51
CA LYS A 50 -2.57 8.69 4.13
C LYS A 50 -3.93 8.24 3.62
N GLU A 51 -4.10 6.93 3.40
CA GLU A 51 -5.27 6.37 2.71
C GLU A 51 -6.60 6.87 3.31
N ASP A 52 -6.76 6.85 4.63
CA ASP A 52 -8.00 7.32 5.27
C ASP A 52 -8.29 8.80 4.96
N ASP A 53 -7.28 9.67 5.11
CA ASP A 53 -7.39 11.10 4.80
C ASP A 53 -7.64 11.32 3.30
N PHE A 54 -6.99 10.51 2.46
CA PHE A 54 -7.13 10.57 1.00
C PHE A 54 -8.56 10.28 0.56
N LEU A 55 -9.21 9.26 1.13
CA LEU A 55 -10.59 8.91 0.82
C LEU A 55 -11.58 10.03 1.20
N HIS A 56 -11.27 10.81 2.24
CA HIS A 56 -12.08 11.97 2.65
C HIS A 56 -11.80 13.23 1.81
N ALA A 57 -10.54 13.47 1.45
CA ALA A 57 -10.14 14.65 0.69
C ALA A 57 -10.43 14.53 -0.81
N CYS A 58 -10.42 13.32 -1.38
CA CYS A 58 -10.60 13.13 -2.82
C CYS A 58 -12.03 13.45 -3.26
N ILE A 59 -12.19 14.53 -4.04
CA ILE A 59 -13.49 14.92 -4.63
C ILE A 59 -13.84 14.16 -5.92
N LYS A 60 -13.05 13.13 -6.28
CA LYS A 60 -13.32 12.23 -7.42
C LYS A 60 -13.46 12.92 -8.79
N CYS A 61 -12.75 14.03 -8.98
CA CYS A 61 -12.80 14.85 -10.20
C CYS A 61 -12.14 14.20 -11.43
N GLY A 62 -11.23 13.24 -11.25
CA GLY A 62 -10.54 12.55 -12.34
C GLY A 62 -9.40 13.32 -13.02
N LEU A 63 -9.16 14.57 -12.64
CA LEU A 63 -8.14 15.44 -13.26
C LEU A 63 -6.72 14.83 -13.21
N CYS A 64 -6.38 14.14 -12.12
CA CYS A 64 -5.08 13.46 -12.00
C CYS A 64 -4.90 12.35 -13.05
N ALA A 65 -5.96 11.59 -13.34
CA ALA A 65 -5.92 10.51 -14.33
C ALA A 65 -5.84 11.06 -15.76
N GLU A 66 -6.58 12.13 -16.04
CA GLU A 66 -6.53 12.83 -17.33
C GLU A 66 -5.15 13.45 -17.59
N ALA A 67 -4.59 14.17 -16.61
CA ALA A 67 -3.25 14.74 -16.72
C ALA A 67 -2.18 13.66 -16.89
N CYS A 68 -2.30 12.53 -16.19
CA CYS A 68 -1.40 11.39 -16.36
C CYS A 68 -1.50 10.79 -17.78
N GLN A 69 -2.70 10.65 -18.34
CA GLN A 69 -2.92 10.11 -19.68
C GLN A 69 -2.37 11.04 -20.77
N ASN A 70 -2.55 12.35 -20.61
CA ASN A 70 -2.23 13.35 -21.62
C ASN A 70 -0.83 13.98 -21.48
N ARG A 71 0.01 13.45 -20.58
CA ARG A 71 1.41 13.88 -20.45
C ARG A 71 2.16 13.68 -21.77
N GLU A 72 3.09 14.59 -22.05
CA GLU A 72 3.86 14.60 -23.31
C GLU A 72 4.62 13.30 -23.56
N THR A 73 5.11 12.66 -22.49
CA THR A 73 5.88 11.42 -22.55
C THR A 73 5.04 10.17 -22.85
N ASN A 74 3.69 10.27 -22.83
CA ASN A 74 2.79 9.13 -23.00
C ASN A 74 2.44 8.82 -24.46
N ILE A 75 3.39 8.97 -25.38
CA ILE A 75 3.19 8.74 -26.81
C ILE A 75 3.95 7.49 -27.25
N ASN A 76 3.33 6.66 -28.07
CA ASN A 76 4.00 5.57 -28.75
C ASN A 76 4.83 6.12 -29.92
N ARG A 77 6.15 5.91 -29.90
CA ARG A 77 7.07 6.42 -30.92
C ARG A 77 6.82 5.85 -32.31
N GLU A 78 6.24 4.65 -32.42
CA GLU A 78 5.99 3.98 -33.69
C GLU A 78 4.66 4.41 -34.31
N THR A 79 3.61 4.53 -33.50
CA THR A 79 2.25 4.83 -34.00
C THR A 79 1.85 6.30 -33.86
N GLY A 80 2.57 7.09 -33.06
CA GLY A 80 2.21 8.47 -32.72
C GLY A 80 0.97 8.60 -31.82
N LEU A 81 0.38 7.49 -31.36
CA LEU A 81 -0.82 7.48 -30.53
C LEU A 81 -0.48 7.44 -29.04
N ALA A 82 -1.39 7.94 -28.20
CA ALA A 82 -1.25 7.87 -26.75
C ALA A 82 -1.27 6.42 -26.26
N LYS A 83 -0.38 6.06 -25.32
CA LYS A 83 -0.38 4.74 -24.66
C LYS A 83 -1.47 4.70 -23.58
N ALA A 84 -1.75 3.51 -23.05
CA ALA A 84 -2.60 3.37 -21.88
C ALA A 84 -2.05 4.17 -20.69
N GLY A 85 -2.94 4.89 -20.01
CA GLY A 85 -2.60 5.69 -18.83
C GLY A 85 -2.31 4.83 -17.62
N THR A 86 -1.36 5.27 -16.80
CA THR A 86 -1.02 4.62 -15.53
C THR A 86 -2.20 4.68 -14.57
N LEU A 87 -2.79 5.87 -14.40
CA LEU A 87 -3.86 6.09 -13.43
C LEU A 87 -5.22 5.70 -14.02
N LYS A 88 -5.96 4.90 -13.26
CA LYS A 88 -7.33 4.48 -13.54
C LYS A 88 -8.25 4.97 -12.43
N MET A 89 -9.48 5.31 -12.80
CA MET A 89 -10.54 5.63 -11.83
C MET A 89 -11.29 4.36 -11.46
N ALA A 90 -11.43 4.08 -10.17
CA ALA A 90 -12.16 2.91 -9.67
C ALA A 90 -13.63 2.93 -10.11
N LYS A 91 -14.09 1.83 -10.69
CA LYS A 91 -15.46 1.58 -11.14
C LYS A 91 -16.15 0.61 -10.18
N GLY A 92 -17.49 0.54 -10.26
CA GLY A 92 -18.25 -0.48 -9.53
C GLY A 92 -17.76 -1.89 -9.91
N GLY A 93 -17.56 -2.76 -8.92
CA GLY A 93 -16.96 -4.09 -9.08
C GLY A 93 -15.44 -4.19 -8.88
N ASP A 94 -14.70 -3.07 -8.81
CA ASP A 94 -13.24 -3.09 -8.62
C ASP A 94 -12.80 -3.43 -7.18
N HIS A 95 -13.77 -3.58 -6.26
CA HIS A 95 -13.56 -3.75 -4.82
C HIS A 95 -12.68 -2.63 -4.23
N LYS A 96 -12.90 -1.39 -4.70
CA LYS A 96 -12.17 -0.17 -4.34
C LYS A 96 -13.19 0.96 -4.26
N LEU A 97 -12.91 1.99 -3.46
CA LEU A 97 -13.83 3.12 -3.36
C LEU A 97 -14.03 3.77 -4.74
N ILE A 98 -15.26 3.71 -5.25
CA ILE A 98 -15.63 4.17 -6.58
C ILE A 98 -15.25 5.65 -6.76
N GLY A 99 -14.67 5.95 -7.92
CA GLY A 99 -14.24 7.29 -8.31
C GLY A 99 -12.92 7.74 -7.71
N THR A 100 -12.17 6.86 -7.05
CA THR A 100 -10.81 7.18 -6.58
C THR A 100 -9.74 6.69 -7.56
N PRO A 101 -8.61 7.41 -7.73
CA PRO A 101 -7.55 7.02 -8.64
C PRO A 101 -6.65 5.93 -8.05
N PHE A 102 -6.23 4.98 -8.88
CA PHE A 102 -5.29 3.92 -8.53
C PHE A 102 -4.50 3.48 -9.77
N PHE A 103 -3.46 2.69 -9.59
CA PHE A 103 -2.77 2.04 -10.71
C PHE A 103 -2.42 0.59 -10.37
N ILE A 104 -2.17 -0.20 -11.42
CA ILE A 104 -1.79 -1.61 -11.31
C ILE A 104 -0.43 -1.76 -11.99
N PRO A 105 0.66 -1.96 -11.21
CA PRO A 105 2.02 -2.07 -11.73
C PRO A 105 2.21 -3.08 -12.87
N THR A 106 1.56 -4.24 -12.79
CA THR A 106 1.67 -5.30 -13.80
C THR A 106 1.09 -4.91 -15.16
N GLU A 107 0.11 -4.00 -15.19
CA GLU A 107 -0.49 -3.52 -16.42
C GLU A 107 0.23 -2.27 -16.94
N VAL A 108 0.19 -1.19 -16.15
CA VAL A 108 0.80 0.09 -16.48
C VAL A 108 1.34 0.71 -15.18
N PRO A 109 2.65 0.68 -14.94
CA PRO A 109 3.26 1.26 -13.75
C PRO A 109 3.38 2.78 -13.86
N CYS A 110 3.82 3.41 -12.78
CA CYS A 110 4.22 4.81 -12.78
C CYS A 110 5.58 4.97 -13.47
N PHE A 111 5.64 5.83 -14.48
CA PHE A 111 6.87 6.12 -15.23
C PHE A 111 7.74 7.20 -14.60
N MET A 112 7.44 7.65 -13.38
CA MET A 112 8.20 8.66 -12.63
C MET A 112 8.53 9.93 -13.44
N CYS A 113 7.50 10.60 -13.96
CA CYS A 113 7.66 11.83 -14.73
C CYS A 113 8.20 12.98 -13.86
N GLU A 114 9.19 13.71 -14.35
CA GLU A 114 9.86 14.82 -13.63
C GLU A 114 8.89 15.97 -13.28
N ASP A 115 7.94 16.24 -14.18
CA ASP A 115 6.91 17.28 -14.04
C ASP A 115 5.71 16.87 -13.18
N ILE A 116 5.63 15.59 -12.78
CA ILE A 116 4.57 14.99 -11.95
C ILE A 116 3.17 15.55 -12.28
N PRO A 117 2.68 15.47 -13.52
CA PRO A 117 1.53 16.25 -13.98
C PRO A 117 0.23 15.89 -13.24
N CYS A 118 0.17 14.73 -12.61
CA CYS A 118 -0.97 14.26 -11.83
C CYS A 118 -1.19 14.97 -10.48
N VAL A 119 -0.15 15.57 -9.88
CA VAL A 119 -0.23 16.16 -8.53
C VAL A 119 -0.70 17.61 -8.53
N PRO A 120 -0.07 18.54 -9.29
CA PRO A 120 -0.44 19.97 -9.25
C PRO A 120 -1.88 20.25 -9.69
N VAL A 121 -2.49 19.34 -10.47
CA VAL A 121 -3.86 19.46 -10.95
C VAL A 121 -4.91 19.07 -9.90
N CYS A 122 -4.52 18.61 -8.71
CA CYS A 122 -5.45 18.19 -7.65
C CYS A 122 -6.04 19.40 -6.91
N PRO A 123 -7.33 19.75 -7.10
CA PRO A 123 -7.92 20.93 -6.47
C PRO A 123 -8.23 20.73 -4.98
N SER A 124 -8.36 19.47 -4.52
CA SER A 124 -8.78 19.17 -3.15
C SER A 124 -7.61 18.96 -2.18
N GLY A 125 -6.36 18.97 -2.68
CA GLY A 125 -5.18 18.65 -1.87
C GLY A 125 -5.11 17.18 -1.44
N ALA A 126 -5.86 16.27 -2.07
CA ALA A 126 -5.74 14.83 -1.80
C ALA A 126 -4.38 14.27 -2.27
N LEU A 127 -3.82 14.89 -3.31
CA LEU A 127 -2.43 14.73 -3.68
C LEU A 127 -1.67 15.96 -3.18
N ASP A 128 -0.85 15.78 -2.15
CA ASP A 128 -0.06 16.82 -1.54
C ASP A 128 1.20 17.10 -2.37
N GLN A 129 1.26 18.29 -2.96
CA GLN A 129 2.41 18.74 -3.72
C GLN A 129 3.68 18.86 -2.86
N LEU A 130 3.54 19.23 -1.58
CA LEU A 130 4.69 19.42 -0.68
C LEU A 130 5.41 18.10 -0.41
N SER A 131 4.67 16.99 -0.32
CA SER A 131 5.24 15.65 -0.14
C SER A 131 6.15 15.20 -1.29
N VAL A 132 5.98 15.78 -2.49
CA VAL A 132 6.77 15.50 -3.70
C VAL A 132 7.58 16.71 -4.15
N SER A 133 7.82 17.69 -3.26
CA SER A 133 8.68 18.84 -3.55
C SER A 133 9.99 18.77 -2.75
N ASN A 134 11.05 19.31 -3.33
CA ASN A 134 12.35 19.49 -2.68
C ASN A 134 12.35 20.74 -1.77
N GLU A 135 13.46 20.99 -1.08
CA GLU A 135 13.62 22.15 -0.17
C GLU A 135 13.53 23.51 -0.89
N ALA A 136 13.80 23.54 -2.21
CA ALA A 136 13.69 24.73 -3.05
C ALA A 136 12.26 24.98 -3.56
N GLY A 137 11.31 24.06 -3.30
CA GLY A 137 9.92 24.14 -3.76
C GLY A 137 9.69 23.60 -5.19
N GLU A 138 10.68 22.95 -5.79
CA GLU A 138 10.57 22.31 -7.10
C GLU A 138 10.06 20.87 -6.94
N LEU A 139 9.39 20.33 -7.97
CA LEU A 139 8.90 18.95 -7.95
C LEU A 139 10.05 17.94 -8.06
N ASP A 140 10.06 16.96 -7.17
CA ASP A 140 11.01 15.84 -7.15
C ASP A 140 10.27 14.51 -6.96
N ILE A 141 10.15 13.77 -8.05
CA ILE A 141 9.43 12.49 -8.10
C ILE A 141 10.09 11.40 -7.25
N ASN A 142 11.37 11.53 -6.90
CA ASN A 142 12.10 10.56 -6.08
C ASN A 142 11.65 10.60 -4.61
N ARG A 143 10.98 11.68 -4.20
CA ARG A 143 10.38 11.83 -2.86
C ARG A 143 9.01 11.16 -2.75
N ALA A 144 8.40 10.76 -3.86
CA ALA A 144 7.11 10.08 -3.84
C ALA A 144 7.17 8.76 -3.05
N ARG A 145 6.09 8.44 -2.34
CA ARG A 145 5.94 7.21 -1.54
C ARG A 145 4.60 6.53 -1.86
N MET A 146 4.47 6.00 -3.07
CA MET A 146 3.27 5.29 -3.55
C MET A 146 3.14 3.89 -2.95
N GLY A 147 4.27 3.24 -2.64
CA GLY A 147 4.32 1.90 -2.08
C GLY A 147 5.77 1.43 -1.89
N LEU A 148 5.94 0.16 -1.55
CA LEU A 148 7.23 -0.50 -1.35
C LEU A 148 7.28 -1.80 -2.16
N ALA A 149 8.36 -1.98 -2.92
CA ALA A 149 8.60 -3.23 -3.64
C ALA A 149 9.11 -4.32 -2.68
N VAL A 150 8.52 -5.51 -2.76
CA VAL A 150 8.85 -6.69 -1.96
C VAL A 150 9.21 -7.83 -2.89
N VAL A 151 10.32 -8.53 -2.59
CA VAL A 151 10.78 -9.69 -3.36
C VAL A 151 10.41 -10.98 -2.66
N HIS A 152 9.65 -11.83 -3.34
CA HIS A 152 9.41 -13.21 -2.95
C HIS A 152 10.57 -14.10 -3.40
N LYS A 153 11.40 -14.52 -2.45
CA LYS A 153 12.69 -15.18 -2.69
C LYS A 153 12.52 -16.52 -3.40
N GLU A 154 11.51 -17.29 -3.03
CA GLU A 154 11.27 -18.65 -3.50
C GLU A 154 10.78 -18.69 -4.95
N SER A 155 10.14 -17.61 -5.42
CA SER A 155 9.71 -17.49 -6.84
C SER A 155 10.71 -16.75 -7.71
N CYS A 156 11.66 -16.04 -7.11
CA CYS A 156 12.62 -15.24 -7.86
C CYS A 156 13.72 -16.13 -8.45
N ILE A 157 13.79 -16.18 -9.79
CA ILE A 157 14.80 -16.97 -10.51
C ILE A 157 16.24 -16.55 -10.20
N ALA A 158 16.45 -15.30 -9.74
CA ALA A 158 17.75 -14.83 -9.30
C ALA A 158 18.25 -15.54 -8.03
N PHE A 159 17.33 -15.89 -7.12
CA PHE A 159 17.62 -16.71 -5.93
C PHE A 159 17.85 -18.19 -6.30
N TRP A 160 17.37 -18.65 -7.46
CA TRP A 160 17.66 -19.98 -7.98
C TRP A 160 19.05 -20.08 -8.64
N GLY A 161 19.74 -18.95 -8.81
CA GLY A 161 21.08 -18.89 -9.40
C GLY A 161 21.09 -18.60 -10.89
N ILE A 162 19.96 -18.22 -11.47
CA ILE A 162 19.88 -17.69 -12.83
C ILE A 162 20.32 -16.21 -12.79
N GLN A 163 21.15 -15.79 -13.73
CA GLN A 163 21.62 -14.40 -13.83
C GLN A 163 20.52 -13.48 -14.39
N CYS A 164 19.54 -13.16 -13.56
CA CYS A 164 18.47 -12.22 -13.89
C CYS A 164 18.67 -10.91 -13.12
N ASP A 165 18.65 -9.80 -13.85
CA ASP A 165 18.79 -8.43 -13.35
C ASP A 165 17.69 -7.50 -13.90
N ALA A 166 16.60 -8.08 -14.40
CA ALA A 166 15.54 -7.35 -15.11
C ALA A 166 14.90 -6.25 -14.24
N CYS A 167 14.55 -6.59 -12.99
CA CYS A 167 13.98 -5.63 -12.04
C CYS A 167 14.97 -4.51 -11.67
N TYR A 168 16.26 -4.82 -11.60
CA TYR A 168 17.32 -3.86 -11.31
C TYR A 168 17.48 -2.86 -12.45
N ARG A 169 17.60 -3.33 -13.70
CA ARG A 169 17.70 -2.46 -14.88
C ARG A 169 16.44 -1.65 -15.17
N ALA A 170 15.29 -2.11 -14.73
CA ALA A 170 14.02 -1.39 -14.87
C ALA A 170 13.82 -0.30 -13.81
N CYS A 171 14.59 -0.30 -12.73
CA CYS A 171 14.47 0.69 -11.65
C CYS A 171 15.06 2.04 -12.09
N PRO A 172 14.31 3.16 -12.01
CA PRO A 172 14.88 4.49 -12.26
C PRO A 172 15.91 4.91 -11.21
N LEU A 173 15.81 4.39 -9.99
CA LEU A 173 16.71 4.62 -8.86
C LEU A 173 17.66 3.43 -8.66
N LEU A 174 18.25 2.98 -9.77
CA LEU A 174 19.15 1.84 -9.84
C LEU A 174 20.39 2.07 -8.95
N GLY A 175 20.69 1.09 -8.09
CA GLY A 175 21.84 1.18 -7.17
C GLY A 175 21.52 1.90 -5.85
N GLU A 176 20.35 2.52 -5.74
CA GLU A 176 19.88 3.17 -4.50
C GLU A 176 18.65 2.45 -3.95
N ALA A 177 17.52 2.49 -4.66
CA ALA A 177 16.27 1.84 -4.23
C ALA A 177 16.31 0.32 -4.38
N LEU A 178 17.03 -0.18 -5.39
CA LEU A 178 17.19 -1.60 -5.65
C LEU A 178 18.65 -1.86 -5.97
N ILE A 179 19.30 -2.70 -5.16
CA ILE A 179 20.69 -3.10 -5.32
C ILE A 179 20.79 -4.60 -5.60
N ILE A 180 21.90 -5.00 -6.23
CA ILE A 180 22.24 -6.42 -6.41
C ILE A 180 23.30 -6.81 -5.40
N LYS A 181 22.96 -7.73 -4.50
CA LYS A 181 23.93 -8.35 -3.60
C LYS A 181 24.45 -9.64 -4.22
N MET A 182 25.75 -9.65 -4.48
CA MET A 182 26.46 -10.82 -4.93
C MET A 182 26.64 -11.82 -3.78
N HIS A 183 26.11 -13.04 -3.93
CA HIS A 183 26.30 -14.13 -2.97
C HIS A 183 26.92 -15.34 -3.66
N ARG A 184 28.01 -15.88 -3.11
CA ARG A 184 28.69 -17.03 -3.72
C ARG A 184 27.82 -18.28 -3.61
N ASN A 185 27.73 -19.06 -4.69
CA ASN A 185 27.08 -20.36 -4.63
C ASN A 185 28.02 -21.40 -4.02
N GLU A 186 27.71 -21.86 -2.81
CA GLU A 186 28.50 -22.86 -2.10
C GLU A 186 28.47 -24.23 -2.80
N ARG A 187 27.35 -24.59 -3.45
CA ARG A 187 27.19 -25.89 -4.12
C ARG A 187 28.04 -26.02 -5.37
N THR A 188 28.11 -24.98 -6.21
CA THR A 188 28.85 -25.05 -7.48
C THR A 188 30.21 -24.37 -7.43
N GLY A 189 30.46 -23.51 -6.44
CA GLY A 189 31.73 -22.80 -6.22
C GLY A 189 32.12 -21.79 -7.31
N LYS A 190 31.44 -21.79 -8.48
CA LYS A 190 31.76 -21.03 -9.68
C LYS A 190 30.72 -19.97 -10.06
N HIS A 191 29.47 -20.12 -9.61
CA HIS A 191 28.39 -19.18 -9.92
C HIS A 191 28.11 -18.28 -8.72
N THR A 192 27.76 -17.02 -9.00
CA THR A 192 27.37 -16.03 -8.00
C THR A 192 25.89 -15.71 -8.18
N TYR A 193 25.13 -15.80 -7.11
CA TYR A 193 23.75 -15.33 -7.05
C TYR A 193 23.72 -13.81 -7.11
N MET A 194 22.85 -13.26 -7.96
CA MET A 194 22.60 -11.82 -8.06
C MET A 194 21.30 -11.51 -7.32
N LEU A 195 21.37 -11.34 -6.00
CA LEU A 195 20.17 -11.22 -5.19
C LEU A 195 19.66 -9.76 -5.19
N PRO A 196 18.45 -9.48 -5.70
CA PRO A 196 17.88 -8.14 -5.61
C PRO A 196 17.49 -7.84 -4.16
N ILE A 197 17.94 -6.69 -3.65
CA ILE A 197 17.58 -6.16 -2.34
C ILE A 197 16.96 -4.78 -2.56
N VAL A 198 15.75 -4.59 -2.01
CA VAL A 198 15.04 -3.32 -2.06
C VAL A 198 15.30 -2.55 -0.77
N HIS A 199 15.61 -1.26 -0.92
CA HIS A 199 15.81 -0.31 0.17
C HIS A 199 14.56 0.54 0.36
N ASP A 200 13.96 0.49 1.56
CA ASP A 200 12.63 1.03 1.84
C ASP A 200 12.60 2.54 2.10
N ASP A 201 13.76 3.12 2.34
CA ASP A 201 14.01 4.56 2.50
C ASP A 201 14.00 5.29 1.15
N VAL A 202 14.46 4.63 0.08
CA VAL A 202 14.55 5.21 -1.27
C VAL A 202 13.42 4.73 -2.20
N CYS A 203 12.94 3.50 -2.06
CA CYS A 203 11.91 2.96 -2.94
C CYS A 203 10.64 3.82 -2.95
N THR A 204 10.23 4.27 -4.14
CA THR A 204 9.03 5.11 -4.34
C THR A 204 7.76 4.31 -4.54
N GLY A 205 7.88 3.02 -4.89
CA GLY A 205 6.75 2.15 -5.23
C GLY A 205 6.18 2.37 -6.63
N CYS A 206 6.99 2.81 -7.60
CA CYS A 206 6.52 3.11 -8.97
C CYS A 206 6.00 1.89 -9.75
N GLY A 207 6.43 0.67 -9.41
CA GLY A 207 5.95 -0.56 -10.05
C GLY A 207 6.68 -0.99 -11.31
N LEU A 208 7.65 -0.23 -11.81
CA LEU A 208 8.43 -0.61 -13.02
C LEU A 208 9.15 -1.95 -12.87
N CYS A 209 9.64 -2.25 -11.66
CA CYS A 209 10.30 -3.52 -11.37
C CYS A 209 9.35 -4.73 -11.41
N GLU A 210 8.08 -4.54 -11.02
CA GLU A 210 7.04 -5.56 -11.06
C GLU A 210 6.63 -5.86 -12.52
N GLN A 211 6.45 -4.81 -13.33
CA GLN A 211 6.16 -4.96 -14.77
C GLN A 211 7.31 -5.64 -15.53
N ALA A 212 8.56 -5.36 -15.16
CA ALA A 212 9.74 -5.93 -15.81
C ALA A 212 10.04 -7.38 -15.40
N CYS A 213 9.32 -7.93 -14.43
CA CYS A 213 9.57 -9.28 -13.94
C CYS A 213 9.22 -10.31 -15.02
N VAL A 214 10.15 -11.24 -15.30
CA VAL A 214 10.00 -12.24 -16.38
C VAL A 214 9.27 -13.51 -15.94
N THR A 215 8.89 -13.62 -14.67
CA THR A 215 8.18 -14.78 -14.12
C THR A 215 6.69 -14.70 -14.43
N GLU A 216 6.01 -15.86 -14.53
CA GLU A 216 4.57 -15.92 -14.85
C GLU A 216 3.72 -15.07 -13.90
N LYS A 217 4.01 -15.16 -12.59
CA LYS A 217 3.58 -14.19 -11.59
C LYS A 217 4.81 -13.43 -11.12
N PRO A 218 4.79 -12.09 -11.06
CA PRO A 218 5.95 -11.32 -10.65
C PRO A 218 6.48 -11.78 -9.28
N ALA A 219 7.77 -12.13 -9.24
CA ALA A 219 8.45 -12.47 -7.99
C ALA A 219 8.83 -11.21 -7.18
N ILE A 220 8.70 -10.03 -7.77
CA ILE A 220 8.80 -8.74 -7.11
C ILE A 220 7.49 -7.99 -7.37
N PHE A 221 6.86 -7.49 -6.31
CA PHE A 221 5.57 -6.80 -6.39
C PHE A 221 5.53 -5.63 -5.42
N VAL A 222 4.74 -4.61 -5.73
CA VAL A 222 4.61 -3.41 -4.93
C VAL A 222 3.37 -3.49 -4.06
N LEU A 223 3.55 -3.20 -2.77
CA LEU A 223 2.46 -3.12 -1.80
C LEU A 223 2.40 -1.71 -1.20
N PRO A 224 1.23 -1.26 -0.69
CA PRO A 224 1.15 -0.04 0.10
C PRO A 224 2.11 -0.11 1.30
N ASN A 225 2.69 1.03 1.67
CA ASN A 225 3.71 1.10 2.72
C ASN A 225 3.22 0.52 4.06
N ASP A 226 1.97 0.79 4.43
CA ASP A 226 1.38 0.31 5.68
C ASP A 226 1.21 -1.22 5.74
N VAL A 227 1.11 -1.87 4.58
CA VAL A 227 1.02 -3.34 4.46
C VAL A 227 2.41 -3.96 4.37
N ALA A 228 3.34 -3.30 3.67
CA ALA A 228 4.67 -3.83 3.41
C ALA A 228 5.63 -3.69 4.60
N LYS A 229 5.51 -2.59 5.37
CA LYS A 229 6.43 -2.28 6.46
C LYS A 229 5.95 -2.89 7.78
N GLY A 230 6.86 -3.57 8.47
CA GLY A 230 6.63 -4.01 9.85
C GLY A 230 6.86 -2.89 10.86
N ARG A 231 6.25 -3.01 12.06
CA ARG A 231 6.49 -2.14 13.21
C ARG A 231 7.12 -2.96 14.34
N ALA A 232 8.28 -2.53 14.84
CA ALA A 232 8.99 -3.21 15.93
C ALA A 232 8.32 -3.09 17.32
N GLY A 233 7.27 -2.26 17.44
CA GLY A 233 6.66 -1.92 18.73
C GLY A 233 7.54 -1.00 19.57
N ASP A 234 7.03 -0.50 20.69
CA ASP A 234 7.72 0.52 21.49
C ASP A 234 8.69 -0.10 22.52
N HIS A 235 8.74 -1.43 22.61
CA HIS A 235 9.66 -2.17 23.47
C HIS A 235 11.03 -2.46 22.82
N TYR A 236 11.09 -2.52 21.49
CA TYR A 236 12.32 -2.80 20.74
C TYR A 236 12.79 -1.54 20.05
N ILE A 237 13.77 -0.90 20.67
CA ILE A 237 14.27 0.41 20.29
C ILE A 237 15.75 0.34 19.97
N LYS A 238 16.14 1.03 18.90
CA LYS A 238 17.51 1.24 18.51
C LYS A 238 18.11 2.33 19.40
N GLY A 239 18.76 1.93 20.49
CA GLY A 239 19.37 2.88 21.44
C GLY A 239 20.45 3.80 20.84
N TRP A 240 20.90 3.56 19.60
CA TRP A 240 21.81 4.45 18.88
C TRP A 240 21.12 5.49 17.98
N ASP A 241 19.80 5.37 17.76
CA ASP A 241 19.01 6.33 16.99
C ASP A 241 18.21 7.21 17.95
N LYS A 242 18.53 8.51 17.98
CA LYS A 242 17.93 9.48 18.90
C LYS A 242 16.43 9.67 18.67
N GLU A 243 15.94 9.48 17.46
CA GLU A 243 14.50 9.59 17.18
C GLU A 243 13.76 8.34 17.63
N ASP A 244 14.35 7.16 17.42
CA ASP A 244 13.78 5.89 17.87
C ASP A 244 13.80 5.77 19.40
N ASP A 245 14.85 6.28 20.07
CA ASP A 245 14.99 6.30 21.53
C ASP A 245 13.83 7.02 22.23
N LYS A 246 13.24 8.04 21.59
CA LYS A 246 12.09 8.76 22.14
C LYS A 246 10.86 7.87 22.29
N ARG A 247 10.75 6.75 21.55
CA ARG A 247 9.61 5.84 21.63
C ARG A 247 9.51 5.09 22.96
N VAL A 248 10.61 5.02 23.73
CA VAL A 248 10.60 4.38 25.07
C VAL A 248 9.52 5.01 25.95
N LYS A 249 9.26 6.31 25.77
CA LYS A 249 8.25 7.05 26.54
C LYS A 249 6.82 6.51 26.38
N ASN A 250 6.54 5.82 25.28
CA ASN A 250 5.24 5.24 24.99
C ASN A 250 5.16 3.75 25.38
N ALA A 251 6.24 3.16 25.89
CA ALA A 251 6.25 1.78 26.31
C ALA A 251 5.49 1.62 27.63
N GLU A 252 4.36 0.94 27.59
CA GLU A 252 3.63 0.55 28.80
C GLU A 252 4.19 -0.78 29.33
N ALA A 253 4.45 -0.86 30.64
CA ALA A 253 4.86 -2.11 31.26
C ALA A 253 3.62 -2.98 31.52
N GLU A 254 3.51 -4.11 30.83
CA GLU A 254 2.54 -5.14 31.18
C GLU A 254 3.04 -5.94 32.39
N GLU A 255 2.68 -5.50 33.60
CA GLU A 255 2.96 -6.24 34.83
C GLU A 255 1.96 -7.41 35.00
N THR A 256 2.38 -8.61 34.60
CA THR A 256 1.60 -9.83 34.85
C THR A 256 1.84 -10.35 36.26
N VAL A 257 0.87 -10.12 37.16
CA VAL A 257 0.92 -10.65 38.53
C VAL A 257 0.46 -12.12 38.53
N THR A 258 1.41 -13.02 38.74
CA THR A 258 1.20 -14.46 38.96
C THR A 258 1.43 -14.79 40.43
N GLU A 259 1.00 -15.98 40.88
CA GLU A 259 1.27 -16.46 42.25
C GLU A 259 2.77 -16.59 42.56
N LEU A 260 3.63 -16.71 41.54
CA LEU A 260 5.10 -16.65 41.70
C LEU A 260 5.59 -15.21 41.90
N SER A 261 5.08 -14.24 41.16
CA SER A 261 5.48 -12.83 41.35
C SER A 261 5.01 -12.23 42.68
N LYS A 262 4.07 -12.88 43.37
CA LYS A 262 3.70 -12.57 44.76
C LYS A 262 4.70 -13.08 45.81
N LYS A 263 5.56 -14.06 45.49
CA LYS A 263 6.48 -14.71 46.44
C LYS A 263 7.79 -13.96 46.71
N GLY A 264 8.03 -12.83 46.04
CA GLY A 264 9.18 -11.98 46.26
C GLY A 264 9.67 -11.31 44.98
N ASN A 265 10.54 -10.31 45.13
CA ASN A 265 11.10 -9.57 44.01
C ASN A 265 11.94 -10.51 43.12
N ALA A 266 11.92 -10.33 41.80
CA ALA A 266 12.62 -11.25 40.87
C ALA A 266 14.14 -11.33 41.16
N GLU A 267 14.72 -10.22 41.62
CA GLU A 267 16.11 -10.14 42.07
C GLU A 267 16.37 -11.01 43.31
N ASP A 268 15.44 -11.04 44.27
CA ASP A 268 15.58 -11.88 45.47
C ASP A 268 15.48 -13.37 45.13
N TYR A 269 14.71 -13.74 44.10
CA TYR A 269 14.65 -15.12 43.62
C TYR A 269 15.96 -15.54 42.93
N LEU A 270 16.51 -14.69 42.06
CA LEU A 270 17.76 -14.96 41.34
C LEU A 270 19.00 -14.96 42.25
N ASN A 271 18.94 -14.24 43.38
CA ASN A 271 20.02 -14.17 44.36
C ASN A 271 19.87 -15.16 45.52
N ARG A 272 18.77 -15.94 45.58
CA ARG A 272 18.68 -17.10 46.48
C ARG A 272 19.51 -18.22 45.86
N GLY A 273 20.67 -18.49 46.44
CA GLY A 273 21.59 -19.57 46.04
C GLY A 273 21.06 -20.99 46.23
N ASP A 274 19.74 -21.20 46.21
CA ASP A 274 19.08 -22.50 46.33
C ASP A 274 19.02 -23.17 44.95
N LEU A 275 20.21 -23.50 44.41
CA LEU A 275 20.38 -24.47 43.33
C LEU A 275 21.16 -25.68 43.84
N TYR A 276 20.72 -26.27 44.96
CA TYR A 276 21.07 -27.62 45.40
C TYR A 276 19.94 -28.26 46.17
#